data_AF-A0A6G3MMB4-F1
#
_entry.id   AF-A0A6G3MMB4-F1
#
_cell.length_a   1.000
_cell.length_b   1.000
_cell.length_c   1.000
_cell.angle_alpha   90.00
_cell.angle_beta   90.00
_cell.angle_gamma   90.00
#
_symmetry.space_group_name_H-M   'P 1'
#
loop_
_entity.id
_entity.type
_entity.pdbx_description
1 polymer ?
#
loop_
_entity_poly.entity_id
_entity_poly.type
_entity_poly.pdbx_seq_one_letter_code
_entity_poly.pdbx_strand_id
1 'polypeptide(L)'
;LKDYSHPYIEISYSSERSIKDEIDRQTHAEFLTVCISYLLMFLYVSVMLGKINTKSLKGFFVQQKFILGFIGVLLVLSSVIASIGFYCYLGFKVNMIVLEVLPFLALAIGVDNIFLMVHEFEKIKSESNNTNSISNMVGEMMANIGQGMIVS
;
A
#
# COMPACT_ATOMS: atom_id res chain seq x y z
N LEU A 1 -33.81 34.44 -3.14
CA LEU A 1 -33.30 35.53 -4.01
C LEU A 1 -32.23 35.02 -5.00
N LYS A 2 -32.32 33.76 -5.47
CA LYS A 2 -31.25 33.08 -6.24
C LYS A 2 -31.39 33.22 -7.77
N ASP A 3 -32.43 33.91 -8.25
CA ASP A 3 -32.67 34.13 -9.68
C ASP A 3 -33.14 35.57 -9.92
N TYR A 4 -32.20 36.50 -10.03
CA TYR A 4 -32.43 37.82 -10.62
C TYR A 4 -31.38 38.02 -11.70
N SER A 5 -31.78 37.80 -12.96
CA SER A 5 -30.93 38.03 -14.14
C SER A 5 -31.28 39.39 -14.75
N HIS A 6 -30.31 40.29 -14.82
CA HIS A 6 -30.42 41.58 -15.51
C HIS A 6 -29.49 41.59 -16.73
N PRO A 7 -29.94 42.00 -17.93
CA PRO A 7 -29.20 41.87 -19.19
C PRO A 7 -27.90 42.70 -19.31
N TYR A 8 -27.61 43.55 -18.33
CA TYR A 8 -26.44 44.45 -18.34
C TYR A 8 -25.61 44.40 -17.05
N ILE A 9 -25.92 43.51 -16.10
CA ILE A 9 -25.22 43.46 -14.80
C ILE A 9 -24.93 41.99 -14.45
N GLU A 10 -23.65 41.65 -14.37
CA GLU A 10 -23.16 40.38 -13.83
C GLU A 10 -22.80 40.59 -12.36
N ILE A 11 -23.50 39.94 -11.45
CA ILE A 11 -23.27 40.09 -10.01
C ILE A 11 -22.59 38.83 -9.48
N SER A 12 -21.29 38.91 -9.22
CA SER A 12 -20.53 37.85 -8.54
C SER A 12 -20.57 38.04 -7.03
N TYR A 13 -21.26 37.16 -6.31
CA TYR A 13 -21.25 37.13 -4.84
C TYR A 13 -20.27 36.07 -4.35
N SER A 14 -19.37 36.44 -3.44
CA SER A 14 -18.50 35.50 -2.73
C SER A 14 -18.81 35.57 -1.23
N SER A 15 -19.16 34.44 -0.64
CA SER A 15 -19.40 34.29 0.81
C SER A 15 -18.33 33.36 1.38
N GLU A 16 -17.87 33.61 2.61
CA GLU A 16 -16.85 32.78 3.27
C GLU A 16 -17.26 31.29 3.42
N ARG A 17 -18.58 31.00 3.43
CA ARG A 17 -19.10 29.63 3.35
C ARG A 17 -19.10 29.04 1.94
N SER A 18 -19.20 29.86 0.90
CA SER A 18 -19.22 29.40 -0.50
C SER A 18 -17.91 28.72 -0.89
N ILE A 19 -16.79 29.11 -0.29
CA ILE A 19 -15.48 28.48 -0.50
C ILE A 19 -15.45 27.11 0.20
N LYS A 20 -15.98 27.00 1.43
CA LYS A 20 -16.07 25.73 2.18
C LYS A 20 -17.01 24.73 1.51
N ASP A 21 -18.18 25.19 1.05
CA ASP A 21 -19.16 24.37 0.33
C ASP A 21 -18.63 23.89 -1.04
N GLU A 22 -17.88 24.75 -1.76
CA GLU A 22 -17.24 24.37 -3.01
C GLU A 22 -16.08 23.39 -2.76
N ILE A 23 -15.29 23.59 -1.70
CA ILE A 23 -14.24 22.66 -1.27
C ILE A 23 -14.86 21.31 -0.92
N ASP A 24 -15.93 21.22 -0.14
CA ASP A 24 -16.55 19.94 0.23
C ASP A 24 -17.09 19.20 -1.01
N ARG A 25 -17.69 19.93 -1.96
CA ARG A 25 -18.16 19.37 -3.23
C ARG A 25 -17.01 18.87 -4.12
N GLN A 26 -15.92 19.62 -4.21
CA GLN A 26 -14.71 19.26 -4.96
C GLN A 26 -13.96 18.09 -4.29
N THR A 27 -13.88 18.10 -2.96
CA THR A 27 -13.12 17.13 -2.15
C THR A 27 -13.65 15.72 -2.31
N HIS A 28 -14.96 15.51 -2.41
CA HIS A 28 -15.52 14.16 -2.57
C HIS A 28 -15.12 13.49 -3.90
N ALA A 29 -15.08 14.26 -4.99
CA ALA A 29 -14.67 13.74 -6.30
C ALA A 29 -13.15 13.52 -6.39
N GLU A 30 -12.39 14.46 -5.84
CA GLU A 30 -10.93 14.37 -5.77
C GLU A 30 -10.46 13.21 -4.88
N PHE A 31 -11.05 13.05 -3.68
CA PHE A 31 -10.70 11.99 -2.74
C PHE A 31 -10.92 10.59 -3.32
N LEU A 32 -12.04 10.37 -4.00
CA LEU A 32 -12.35 9.07 -4.63
C LEU A 32 -11.39 8.77 -5.78
N THR A 33 -11.07 9.78 -6.60
CA THR A 33 -10.09 9.65 -7.69
C THR A 33 -8.71 9.29 -7.15
N VAL A 34 -8.29 9.96 -6.06
CA VAL A 34 -7.04 9.67 -5.35
C VAL A 34 -7.04 8.24 -4.81
N CYS A 35 -8.11 7.80 -4.14
CA CYS A 35 -8.22 6.41 -3.65
C CYS A 35 -8.09 5.38 -4.77
N ILE A 36 -8.74 5.59 -5.91
CA ILE A 36 -8.66 4.69 -7.07
C ILE A 36 -7.24 4.65 -7.65
N SER A 37 -6.58 5.82 -7.74
CA SER A 37 -5.21 5.90 -8.26
C SER A 37 -4.22 5.10 -7.41
N TYR A 38 -4.34 5.17 -6.07
CA TYR A 38 -3.53 4.36 -5.15
C TYR A 38 -3.85 2.87 -5.25
N LEU A 39 -5.12 2.50 -5.37
CA LEU A 39 -5.52 1.10 -5.52
C LEU A 39 -4.96 0.49 -6.81
N LEU A 40 -4.98 1.23 -7.92
CA LEU A 40 -4.40 0.81 -9.19
C LEU A 40 -2.87 0.75 -9.14
N MET A 41 -2.21 1.75 -8.57
CA MET A 41 -0.76 1.74 -8.38
C MET A 41 -0.32 0.54 -7.55
N PHE A 42 -1.07 0.25 -6.49
CA PHE A 42 -0.82 -0.88 -5.62
C PHE A 42 -1.02 -2.22 -6.32
N LEU A 43 -2.11 -2.39 -7.07
CA LEU A 43 -2.35 -3.59 -7.87
C LEU A 43 -1.24 -3.78 -8.92
N TYR A 44 -0.82 -2.70 -9.58
CA TYR A 44 0.27 -2.71 -10.54
C TYR A 44 1.57 -3.23 -9.92
N VAL A 45 1.97 -2.67 -8.78
CA VAL A 45 3.19 -3.10 -8.08
C VAL A 45 3.04 -4.56 -7.60
N SER A 46 1.87 -4.95 -7.09
CA SER A 46 1.58 -6.33 -6.70
C SER A 46 1.79 -7.33 -7.85
N VAL A 47 1.32 -7.00 -9.05
CA VAL A 47 1.47 -7.84 -10.25
C VAL A 47 2.92 -7.85 -10.72
N MET A 48 3.61 -6.70 -10.69
CA MET A 48 5.01 -6.60 -11.12
C MET A 48 5.96 -7.41 -10.21
N LEU A 49 5.73 -7.40 -8.90
CA LEU A 49 6.56 -8.13 -7.95
C LEU A 49 6.23 -9.62 -7.88
N GLY A 50 4.99 -10.01 -8.21
CA GLY A 50 4.63 -11.39 -8.45
C GLY A 50 5.34 -11.91 -9.69
N LYS A 51 6.57 -12.43 -9.54
CA LYS A 51 7.38 -13.04 -10.62
C LYS A 51 6.53 -14.02 -11.44
N ILE A 52 5.98 -13.55 -12.56
CA ILE A 52 5.14 -14.37 -13.43
C ILE A 52 6.09 -15.25 -14.23
N ASN A 53 6.30 -16.49 -13.79
CA ASN A 53 7.09 -17.43 -14.58
C ASN A 53 6.22 -17.90 -15.76
N THR A 54 6.29 -17.15 -16.87
CA THR A 54 5.52 -17.27 -18.12
C THR A 54 5.86 -18.51 -18.95
N LYS A 55 6.18 -19.64 -18.30
CA LYS A 55 6.35 -20.93 -19.00
C LYS A 55 5.14 -21.87 -18.92
N SER A 56 4.11 -21.58 -18.11
CA SER A 56 2.88 -22.38 -18.13
C SER A 56 1.66 -21.62 -17.64
N LEU A 57 0.77 -21.26 -18.57
CA LEU A 57 -0.53 -20.62 -18.32
C LEU A 57 -1.49 -21.51 -17.48
N LYS A 58 -1.21 -22.81 -17.32
CA LYS A 58 -2.00 -23.73 -16.49
C LYS A 58 -1.54 -23.83 -15.04
N GLY A 59 -0.38 -23.26 -14.68
CA GLY A 59 0.17 -23.27 -13.32
C GLY A 59 -0.09 -22.00 -12.50
N PHE A 60 -0.92 -21.08 -13.01
CA PHE A 60 -1.10 -19.74 -12.45
C PHE A 60 -1.64 -19.74 -11.01
N PHE A 61 -2.41 -20.77 -10.65
CA PHE A 61 -2.96 -20.96 -9.29
C PHE A 61 -2.03 -21.74 -8.33
N VAL A 62 -0.91 -22.27 -8.82
CA VAL A 62 -0.06 -23.24 -8.08
C VAL A 62 1.36 -22.70 -7.84
N GLN A 63 1.63 -21.43 -8.15
CA GLN A 63 2.87 -20.78 -7.71
C GLN A 63 2.60 -20.00 -6.43
N GLN A 64 3.01 -20.58 -5.29
CA GLN A 64 2.97 -20.01 -3.94
C GLN A 64 3.46 -18.55 -3.85
N LYS A 65 4.22 -18.09 -4.83
CA LYS A 65 4.83 -16.75 -4.89
C LYS A 65 3.82 -15.62 -5.16
N PHE A 66 2.72 -15.87 -5.88
CA PHE A 66 1.70 -14.83 -6.13
C PHE A 66 0.92 -14.48 -4.86
N ILE A 67 0.49 -15.50 -4.12
CA ILE A 67 -0.22 -15.34 -2.83
C ILE A 67 0.68 -14.66 -1.80
N LEU A 68 1.97 -15.01 -1.75
CA LEU A 68 2.95 -14.34 -0.88
C LEU A 68 3.13 -12.86 -1.22
N GLY A 69 3.23 -12.52 -2.51
CA GLY A 69 3.28 -11.13 -2.97
C GLY A 69 2.03 -10.36 -2.58
N PHE A 70 0.84 -10.91 -2.83
CA PHE A 70 -0.43 -10.31 -2.47
C PHE A 70 -0.61 -10.11 -0.96
N ILE A 71 -0.22 -11.10 -0.13
CA ILE A 71 -0.28 -11.01 1.33
C ILE A 71 0.71 -9.95 1.84
N GLY A 72 1.94 -9.91 1.32
CA GLY A 72 2.93 -8.94 1.78
C GLY A 72 2.51 -7.50 1.48
N VAL A 73 1.93 -7.31 0.31
CA VAL A 73 1.33 -6.06 -0.17
C VAL A 73 0.16 -5.65 0.74
N LEU A 74 -0.76 -6.56 1.09
CA LEU A 74 -1.84 -6.29 2.07
C LEU A 74 -1.32 -5.95 3.48
N LEU A 75 -0.27 -6.64 3.95
CA LEU A 75 0.34 -6.36 5.26
C LEU A 75 0.91 -4.95 5.33
N VAL A 76 1.57 -4.50 4.26
CA VAL A 76 2.09 -3.13 4.17
C VAL A 76 0.96 -2.10 4.23
N LEU A 77 -0.14 -2.28 3.49
CA LEU A 77 -1.27 -1.34 3.56
C LEU A 77 -1.89 -1.28 4.95
N SER A 78 -2.11 -2.43 5.57
CA SER A 78 -2.68 -2.49 6.92
C SER A 78 -1.80 -1.72 7.91
N SER A 79 -0.47 -1.86 7.80
CA SER A 79 0.50 -1.11 8.59
C SER A 79 0.42 0.40 8.35
N VAL A 80 0.36 0.84 7.09
CA VAL A 80 0.27 2.28 6.76
C VAL A 80 -1.05 2.87 7.27
N ILE A 81 -2.17 2.19 7.05
CA ILE A 81 -3.49 2.63 7.53
C ILE A 81 -3.51 2.69 9.07
N ALA A 82 -2.99 1.67 9.74
CA ALA A 82 -2.91 1.63 11.20
C ALA A 82 -2.03 2.77 11.75
N SER A 83 -0.89 3.05 11.14
CA SER A 83 0.01 4.14 11.52
C SER A 83 -0.68 5.50 11.37
N ILE A 84 -1.26 5.79 10.21
CA ILE A 84 -1.99 7.04 9.97
C ILE A 84 -3.17 7.17 10.94
N GLY A 85 -3.93 6.09 11.15
CA GLY A 85 -5.05 6.06 12.10
C GLY A 85 -4.62 6.35 13.53
N PHE A 86 -3.49 5.78 13.96
CA PHE A 86 -2.90 6.02 15.27
C PHE A 86 -2.45 7.48 15.44
N TYR A 87 -1.77 8.06 14.46
CA TYR A 87 -1.37 9.48 14.51
C TYR A 87 -2.58 10.42 14.48
N CYS A 88 -3.62 10.08 13.71
CA CYS A 88 -4.86 10.84 13.68
C CYS A 88 -5.59 10.78 15.04
N TYR A 89 -5.58 9.61 15.70
CA TYR A 89 -6.12 9.44 17.06
C TYR A 89 -5.41 10.32 18.09
N LEU A 90 -4.10 10.52 17.94
CA LEU A 90 -3.31 11.42 18.78
C LEU A 90 -3.49 12.92 18.44
N GLY A 91 -4.32 13.25 17.44
CA GLY A 91 -4.61 14.63 17.05
C GLY A 91 -3.59 15.25 16.08
N PHE A 92 -2.70 14.46 15.49
CA PHE A 92 -1.79 14.96 14.45
C PHE A 92 -2.55 15.17 13.13
N LYS A 93 -2.33 16.32 12.51
CA LYS A 93 -2.87 16.62 11.17
C LYS A 93 -2.02 15.92 10.11
N VAL A 94 -2.66 15.09 9.30
CA VAL A 94 -2.01 14.39 8.18
C VAL A 94 -1.92 15.35 6.99
N ASN A 95 -0.71 15.50 6.44
CA ASN A 95 -0.48 16.33 5.26
C ASN A 95 -0.63 15.51 3.96
N MET A 96 -1.06 16.16 2.88
CA MET A 96 -1.19 15.56 1.54
C MET A 96 0.10 14.87 1.06
N ILE A 97 1.27 15.49 1.33
CA ILE A 97 2.59 14.96 0.95
C ILE A 97 2.88 13.62 1.65
N VAL A 98 2.46 13.47 2.91
CA VAL A 98 2.68 12.23 3.68
C VAL A 98 1.85 11.10 3.10
N LEU A 99 0.62 11.37 2.67
CA LEU A 99 -0.24 10.38 2.03
C LEU A 99 0.32 9.87 0.70
N GLU A 100 1.19 10.63 0.04
CA GLU A 100 1.80 10.26 -1.24
C GLU A 100 3.12 9.50 -1.10
N VAL A 101 4.01 9.98 -0.24
CA VAL A 101 5.35 9.37 -0.11
C VAL A 101 5.34 8.14 0.80
N LEU A 102 4.50 8.12 1.84
CA LEU A 102 4.49 7.06 2.85
C LEU A 102 4.13 5.68 2.28
N PRO A 103 3.09 5.53 1.43
CA PRO A 103 2.76 4.22 0.85
C PRO A 103 3.89 3.68 -0.03
N PHE A 104 4.54 4.54 -0.83
CA PHE A 104 5.63 4.12 -1.70
C PHE A 104 6.85 3.66 -0.90
N LEU A 105 7.25 4.43 0.10
CA LEU A 105 8.39 4.10 0.95
C LEU A 105 8.14 2.81 1.75
N ALA A 106 6.96 2.68 2.36
CA ALA A 106 6.58 1.50 3.12
C ALA A 106 6.53 0.24 2.25
N LEU A 107 6.06 0.36 1.01
CA LEU A 107 6.02 -0.75 0.05
C LEU A 107 7.43 -1.15 -0.39
N ALA A 108 8.31 -0.19 -0.68
CA ALA A 108 9.67 -0.45 -1.10
C ALA A 108 10.45 -1.25 -0.04
N ILE A 109 10.39 -0.83 1.23
CA ILE A 109 11.10 -1.49 2.34
C ILE A 109 10.39 -2.78 2.75
N GLY A 110 9.07 -2.72 2.93
CA GLY A 110 8.28 -3.83 3.48
C GLY A 110 8.27 -5.02 2.54
N VAL A 111 8.13 -4.79 1.24
CA VAL A 111 8.07 -5.88 0.28
C VAL A 111 9.45 -6.50 0.07
N ASP A 112 10.52 -5.72 0.01
CA ASP A 112 11.91 -6.24 -0.09
C ASP A 112 12.23 -7.20 1.07
N ASN A 113 11.92 -6.79 2.29
CA ASN A 113 12.05 -7.61 3.50
C ASN A 113 11.28 -8.93 3.43
N ILE A 114 10.05 -8.91 2.90
CA ILE A 114 9.24 -10.14 2.73
C ILE A 114 9.83 -11.04 1.65
N PHE A 115 10.31 -10.50 0.54
CA PHE A 115 10.94 -11.29 -0.51
C PHE A 115 12.25 -11.93 -0.06
N LEU A 116 13.08 -11.19 0.68
CA LEU A 116 14.30 -11.73 1.29
C LEU A 116 13.97 -12.90 2.24
N MET A 117 12.97 -12.70 3.10
CA MET A 117 12.47 -13.72 4.02
C MET A 117 12.06 -15.01 3.30
N VAL A 118 11.23 -14.87 2.28
CA VAL A 118 10.73 -16.01 1.50
C VAL A 118 11.87 -16.71 0.76
N HIS A 119 12.81 -15.94 0.21
CA HIS A 119 13.95 -16.49 -0.52
C HIS A 119 14.85 -17.35 0.38
N GLU A 120 15.20 -16.85 1.57
CA GLU A 120 16.03 -17.60 2.51
C GLU A 120 15.28 -18.83 3.05
N PHE A 121 13.97 -18.71 3.29
CA PHE A 121 13.15 -19.86 3.68
C PHE A 121 13.12 -20.96 2.60
N GLU A 122 12.97 -20.59 1.33
CA GLU A 122 13.01 -21.54 0.21
C GLU A 122 14.40 -22.20 0.08
N LYS A 123 15.48 -21.44 0.30
CA LYS A 123 16.85 -21.95 0.30
C LYS A 123 17.08 -22.96 1.41
N ILE A 124 16.75 -22.62 2.66
CA ILE A 124 16.87 -23.52 3.82
C ILE A 124 16.00 -24.77 3.62
N LYS A 125 14.78 -24.62 3.10
CA LYS A 125 13.90 -25.75 2.79
C LYS A 125 14.48 -26.68 1.73
N SER A 126 15.22 -26.16 0.76
CA SER A 126 15.89 -26.96 -0.28
C SER A 126 17.16 -27.65 0.22
N GLU A 127 17.89 -27.04 1.16
CA GLU A 127 19.12 -27.59 1.74
C GLU A 127 18.84 -28.58 2.88
N SER A 128 17.72 -28.40 3.58
CA SER A 128 17.29 -29.28 4.66
C SER A 128 16.68 -30.59 4.13
N ASN A 129 17.25 -31.72 4.54
CA ASN A 129 16.56 -33.01 4.45
C ASN A 129 15.22 -32.95 5.23
N ASN A 130 14.20 -33.69 4.77
CA ASN A 130 12.79 -33.68 5.23
C ASN A 130 12.54 -33.95 6.74
N THR A 131 13.57 -33.96 7.59
CA THR A 131 13.50 -34.31 9.01
C THR A 131 13.42 -33.10 9.94
N ASN A 132 13.70 -31.88 9.46
CA ASN A 132 13.64 -30.69 10.31
C ASN A 132 12.20 -30.15 10.44
N SER A 133 11.82 -29.79 11.67
CA SER A 133 10.54 -29.13 11.93
C SER A 133 10.51 -27.73 11.32
N ILE A 134 9.35 -27.30 10.82
CA ILE A 134 9.16 -25.94 10.26
C ILE A 134 9.59 -24.86 11.26
N SER A 135 9.35 -25.06 12.55
CA SER A 135 9.77 -24.13 13.60
C SER A 135 11.29 -23.92 13.63
N ASN A 136 12.08 -24.97 13.39
CA ASN A 136 13.54 -24.87 13.36
C ASN A 136 13.99 -24.13 12.10
N MET A 137 13.36 -24.38 10.95
CA MET A 137 13.65 -23.66 9.71
C MET A 137 13.36 -22.16 9.82
N VAL A 138 12.24 -21.79 10.44
CA VAL A 138 11.89 -20.38 10.69
C VAL A 138 12.89 -19.74 11.66
N GLY A 139 13.34 -20.48 12.69
CA GLY A 139 14.36 -20.00 13.62
C GLY A 139 15.72 -19.75 12.95
N GLU A 140 16.17 -20.68 12.10
CA GLU A 140 17.41 -20.56 11.33
C GLU A 140 17.34 -19.42 10.31
N MET A 141 16.22 -19.31 9.59
CA MET A 141 15.94 -18.20 8.70
C MET A 141 16.05 -16.85 9.44
N MET A 142 15.39 -16.71 10.59
CA MET A 142 15.43 -15.48 11.39
C MET A 142 16.83 -15.18 11.96
N ALA A 143 17.62 -16.21 12.29
CA ALA A 143 19.00 -16.01 12.70
C ALA A 143 19.88 -15.45 11.57
N ASN A 144 19.66 -15.89 10.33
CA ASN A 144 20.46 -15.49 9.18
C ASN A 144 20.13 -14.07 8.67
N ILE A 145 18.84 -13.71 8.58
CA ILE A 145 18.41 -12.44 7.97
C ILE A 145 17.92 -11.40 8.98
N GLY A 146 17.58 -11.82 10.20
CA GLY A 146 16.93 -10.96 11.19
C GLY A 146 17.75 -9.74 11.58
N GLN A 147 19.08 -9.89 11.69
CA GLN A 147 19.97 -8.74 11.95
C GLN A 147 19.95 -7.74 10.79
N GLY A 148 19.94 -8.21 9.53
CA GLY A 148 19.89 -7.35 8.35
C GLY A 148 18.58 -6.58 8.23
N MET A 149 17.46 -7.17 8.64
CA MET A 149 16.14 -6.53 8.63
C MET A 149 15.98 -5.45 9.73
N ILE A 150 16.70 -5.56 10.84
CA ILE A 150 16.65 -4.56 11.93
C ILE A 150 17.48 -3.32 11.60
N VAL A 151 18.55 -3.50 10.83
CA VAL A 151 19.49 -2.43 10.47
C VAL A 151 19.02 -1.63 9.24
N SER A 152 18.24 -2.26 8.36
CA SER A 152 17.61 -1.63 7.18
C SER A 152 16.47 -0.69 7.56
#